data_AF-A0A0P1AAT3-F1
#
_entry.id   AF-A0A0P1AAT3-F1
#
_cell.length_a   1.000
_cell.length_b   1.000
_cell.length_c   1.000
_cell.angle_alpha   90.00
_cell.angle_beta   90.00
_cell.angle_gamma   90.00
#
_symmetry.space_group_name_H-M   'P 1'
#
loop_
_entity.id
_entity.type
_entity.pdbx_description
1 polymer ?
#
loop_
_entity_poly.entity_id
_entity_poly.type
_entity_poly.pdbx_seq_one_letter_code
_entity_poly.pdbx_strand_id
1 'polypeptide(L)'
;MDYSTEKEGIKRRKIMSTEIFETLEPDGYFQPYAPANSSVRPSRGAPGNNPEVEGHFRNKSSTELDEQDIPAMQAFEVFMGKIYKPTLPEQTEYEISTEKGSRSKLESPLARFTRLSLELKELEEDLTLLATDAKNKKHRVMVDAGQEAEFSEVMQGLNTLQLNLSALDKNSAFQPYLRSDAVPSNADVALTLQKDLTAQFFKQIDALKRQQQGGAAASSSSDSAPVVYEVYSNGELNAVDRDAKARIAALEARISTLERAVGSFQGQELQMDGLSAPGRACNVNLTSSIAQLEQRVALMSEKNLDAVKTRTTALVHELKLLSKLKQSPSVQGALNSQADRDQIQKIYDQLGHLNAVAASVPTIVDRLVTLKSVHDEALDVTNRMDKMEQTQGLLSELLDSDMVLLANMEASLAENVQVFQTNIQQLDERMTKLLSSCGSH
;
A
#
# COMPACT_ATOMS: atom_id res chain seq x y z
N MET A 1 66.79 -50.06 -35.07
CA MET A 1 66.92 -49.73 -36.49
C MET A 1 66.46 -48.29 -36.65
N ASP A 2 67.45 -47.40 -36.83
CA ASP A 2 67.48 -46.38 -37.89
C ASP A 2 66.48 -45.22 -37.81
N TYR A 3 66.83 -43.93 -37.81
CA TYR A 3 68.08 -43.16 -37.80
C TYR A 3 67.75 -41.75 -37.28
N SER A 4 68.74 -41.09 -36.67
CA SER A 4 68.75 -39.67 -36.25
C SER A 4 68.44 -38.67 -37.38
N THR A 5 67.98 -37.46 -37.01
CA THR A 5 68.79 -36.23 -37.14
C THR A 5 68.09 -35.03 -36.49
N GLU A 6 68.82 -34.38 -35.58
CA GLU A 6 68.51 -33.09 -34.97
C GLU A 6 68.38 -31.99 -36.02
N LYS A 7 67.43 -31.04 -35.84
CA LYS A 7 67.69 -29.60 -36.03
C LYS A 7 66.67 -28.73 -35.26
N GLU A 8 67.25 -27.76 -34.55
CA GLU A 8 66.73 -26.41 -34.28
C GLU A 8 65.48 -26.24 -33.40
N GLY A 9 65.75 -25.99 -32.10
CA GLY A 9 65.51 -24.65 -31.55
C GLY A 9 64.09 -24.09 -31.64
N ILE A 10 63.06 -24.88 -31.35
CA ILE A 10 61.70 -24.36 -31.24
C ILE A 10 61.55 -23.70 -29.87
N LYS A 11 61.69 -22.37 -29.85
CA LYS A 11 61.20 -21.50 -28.77
C LYS A 11 59.75 -21.89 -28.51
N ARG A 12 59.49 -22.58 -27.39
CA ARG A 12 58.14 -22.90 -26.92
C ARG A 12 57.38 -21.57 -26.78
N ARG A 13 56.52 -21.29 -27.76
CA ARG A 13 55.55 -20.20 -27.70
C ARG A 13 54.75 -20.43 -26.42
N LYS A 14 54.82 -19.47 -25.48
CA LYS A 14 53.98 -19.45 -24.29
C LYS A 14 52.55 -19.32 -24.79
N ILE A 15 51.84 -20.44 -24.88
CA ILE A 15 50.41 -20.47 -25.17
C ILE A 15 49.77 -19.81 -23.95
N MET A 16 49.41 -18.54 -24.09
CA MET A 16 48.44 -17.92 -23.19
C MET A 16 47.12 -18.63 -23.50
N SER A 17 46.74 -19.58 -22.65
CA SER A 17 45.40 -20.13 -22.65
C SER A 17 44.43 -19.00 -22.28
N THR A 18 43.92 -18.30 -23.30
CA THR A 18 42.73 -17.47 -23.13
C THR A 18 41.57 -18.44 -22.97
N GLU A 19 40.93 -18.45 -21.79
CA GLU A 19 39.86 -19.39 -21.43
C GLU A 19 38.59 -19.22 -22.27
N ILE A 20 38.54 -18.17 -23.11
CA ILE A 20 37.38 -17.81 -23.92
C ILE A 20 37.86 -17.57 -25.36
N PHE A 21 37.30 -18.34 -26.30
CA PHE A 21 37.46 -18.10 -27.74
C PHE A 21 36.14 -17.54 -28.28
N GLU A 22 35.98 -16.23 -28.19
CA GLU A 22 34.84 -15.52 -28.78
C GLU A 22 35.16 -15.06 -30.21
N THR A 23 34.12 -15.04 -31.05
CA THR A 23 34.19 -14.28 -32.31
C THR A 23 34.17 -12.80 -31.93
N LEU A 24 35.01 -11.98 -32.59
CA LEU A 24 35.02 -10.53 -32.39
C LEU A 24 33.58 -10.03 -32.40
N GLU A 25 33.10 -9.53 -31.25
CA GLU A 25 31.77 -8.92 -31.17
C GLU A 25 31.72 -7.83 -32.25
N PRO A 26 30.82 -7.94 -33.25
CA PRO A 26 30.65 -6.82 -34.15
C PRO A 26 30.21 -5.63 -33.30
N ASP A 27 30.82 -4.46 -33.49
CA ASP A 27 30.37 -3.16 -32.96
C ASP A 27 29.01 -2.74 -33.57
N GLY A 28 28.05 -3.68 -33.60
CA GLY A 28 26.68 -3.48 -33.98
C GLY A 28 25.95 -2.90 -32.79
N TYR A 29 26.02 -1.58 -32.65
CA TYR A 29 24.98 -0.85 -31.95
C TYR A 29 23.63 -1.32 -32.50
N PHE A 30 22.83 -2.01 -31.67
CA PHE A 30 21.44 -2.30 -32.00
C PHE A 30 20.68 -0.98 -32.01
N GLN A 31 20.76 -0.27 -33.13
CA GLN A 31 19.85 0.83 -33.41
C GLN A 31 18.50 0.21 -33.77
N PRO A 32 17.39 0.64 -33.16
CA PRO A 32 16.08 0.28 -33.67
C PRO A 32 16.02 0.72 -35.14
N TYR A 33 15.70 -0.21 -36.05
CA TYR A 33 15.67 0.06 -37.49
C TYR A 33 14.81 1.29 -37.78
N ALA A 34 15.46 2.41 -38.14
CA ALA A 34 14.77 3.56 -38.69
C ALA A 34 14.53 3.29 -40.19
N PRO A 35 13.27 3.20 -40.65
CA PRO A 35 12.99 3.00 -42.07
C PRO A 35 13.49 4.22 -42.86
N ALA A 36 14.21 3.97 -43.95
CA ALA A 36 14.91 4.96 -44.78
C ALA A 36 14.02 5.99 -45.51
N ASN A 37 12.73 6.11 -45.16
CA ASN A 37 11.78 7.02 -45.79
C ASN A 37 10.93 7.76 -44.75
N SER A 38 11.55 8.63 -43.94
CA SER A 38 10.84 9.69 -43.23
C SER A 38 11.41 11.04 -43.63
N SER A 39 10.95 11.54 -44.77
CA SER A 39 11.13 12.95 -45.11
C SER A 39 10.37 13.79 -44.10
N VAL A 40 11.13 14.39 -43.18
CA VAL A 40 10.93 15.70 -42.56
C VAL A 40 9.48 16.22 -42.50
N ARG A 41 8.89 16.16 -41.30
CA ARG A 41 8.06 17.27 -40.81
C ARG A 41 8.11 17.32 -39.27
N PRO A 42 8.42 18.47 -38.65
CA PRO A 42 8.54 18.54 -37.21
C PRO A 42 7.13 18.64 -36.61
N SER A 43 6.71 17.63 -35.83
CA SER A 43 5.60 17.79 -34.91
C SER A 43 6.15 17.99 -33.50
N ARG A 44 5.71 19.10 -32.92
CA ARG A 44 6.05 19.65 -31.62
C ARG A 44 4.91 19.25 -30.67
N GLY A 45 5.21 18.55 -29.59
CA GLY A 45 4.35 18.54 -28.40
C GLY A 45 4.08 17.19 -27.72
N ALA A 46 4.66 17.07 -26.52
CA ALA A 46 4.15 16.41 -25.32
C ALA A 46 4.16 14.86 -25.21
N PRO A 47 4.34 14.34 -23.97
CA PRO A 47 4.85 12.99 -23.73
C PRO A 47 3.74 12.01 -23.33
N GLY A 48 3.87 10.76 -23.74
CA GLY A 48 2.95 9.68 -23.36
C GLY A 48 3.61 8.32 -23.52
N ASN A 49 3.71 7.62 -22.39
CA ASN A 49 4.20 6.26 -22.19
C ASN A 49 3.85 5.28 -23.33
N ASN A 50 4.82 4.48 -23.76
CA ASN A 50 4.55 3.15 -24.32
C ASN A 50 5.52 2.14 -23.69
N PRO A 51 5.02 1.07 -23.06
CA PRO A 51 5.77 -0.16 -22.93
C PRO A 51 5.75 -0.87 -24.30
N GLU A 52 6.93 -1.33 -24.71
CA GLU A 52 7.17 -2.44 -25.65
C GLU A 52 6.07 -2.72 -26.69
N VAL A 53 6.22 -2.15 -27.89
CA VAL A 53 5.51 -2.65 -29.06
C VAL A 53 6.28 -3.84 -29.62
N GLU A 54 5.98 -5.00 -29.05
CA GLU A 54 6.30 -6.30 -29.60
C GLU A 54 5.76 -6.40 -31.04
N GLY A 55 6.56 -6.98 -31.92
CA GLY A 55 6.43 -6.85 -33.37
C GLY A 55 5.05 -7.21 -33.91
N HIS A 56 4.25 -6.19 -34.22
CA HIS A 56 3.05 -6.30 -35.05
C HIS A 56 3.04 -5.18 -36.08
N PHE A 57 2.95 -5.57 -37.36
CA PHE A 57 2.64 -4.73 -38.51
C PHE A 57 1.25 -4.07 -38.33
N ARG A 58 1.11 -3.12 -37.41
CA ARG A 58 -0.08 -2.27 -37.34
C ARG A 58 0.16 -1.04 -38.23
N ASN A 59 -0.42 -1.07 -39.42
CA ASN A 59 -0.65 0.13 -40.23
C ASN A 59 -1.67 1.02 -39.50
N LYS A 60 -1.23 1.75 -38.48
CA LYS A 60 -2.01 2.79 -37.78
C LYS A 60 -2.39 3.98 -38.68
N SER A 61 -1.91 4.00 -39.91
CA SER A 61 -2.18 5.02 -40.92
C SER A 61 -3.05 4.48 -42.06
N SER A 62 -3.97 3.56 -41.78
CA SER A 62 -4.96 3.14 -42.75
C SER A 62 -6.04 4.21 -42.82
N THR A 63 -6.13 4.94 -43.93
CA THR A 63 -7.11 6.02 -44.18
C THR A 63 -8.58 5.60 -44.15
N GLU A 64 -8.87 4.33 -43.85
CA GLU A 64 -10.19 3.71 -43.86
C GLU A 64 -10.75 3.43 -42.46
N LEU A 65 -9.96 3.62 -41.38
CA LEU A 65 -10.39 3.39 -40.00
C LEU A 65 -10.27 4.68 -39.18
N ASP A 66 -11.37 5.10 -38.52
CA ASP A 66 -11.33 6.16 -37.51
C ASP A 66 -10.83 5.57 -36.19
N GLU A 67 -9.52 5.67 -35.94
CA GLU A 67 -8.91 5.28 -34.68
C GLU A 67 -9.00 6.45 -33.69
N GLN A 68 -9.80 6.29 -32.62
CA GLN A 68 -9.86 7.24 -31.51
C GLN A 68 -9.17 6.66 -30.27
N ASP A 69 -8.05 7.26 -29.88
CA ASP A 69 -7.39 6.98 -28.61
C ASP A 69 -8.14 7.71 -27.49
N ILE A 70 -9.04 7.00 -26.80
CA ILE A 70 -9.76 7.55 -25.65
C ILE A 70 -8.92 7.32 -24.39
N PRO A 71 -8.45 8.37 -23.70
CA PRO A 71 -7.76 8.20 -22.43
C PRO A 71 -8.72 7.60 -21.40
N ALA A 72 -8.26 6.58 -20.67
CA ALA A 72 -9.08 5.83 -19.72
C ALA A 72 -9.78 6.71 -18.68
N MET A 73 -9.17 7.86 -18.31
CA MET A 73 -9.78 8.84 -17.42
C MET A 73 -11.03 9.49 -18.02
N GLN A 74 -11.00 9.86 -19.30
CA GLN A 74 -12.14 10.46 -20.00
C GLN A 74 -13.24 9.43 -20.23
N ALA A 75 -12.88 8.18 -20.53
CA ALA A 75 -13.85 7.08 -20.59
C ALA A 75 -14.53 6.88 -19.22
N PHE A 76 -13.75 6.86 -18.13
CA PHE A 76 -14.27 6.71 -16.78
C PHE A 76 -15.24 7.84 -16.40
N GLU A 77 -14.91 9.10 -16.71
CA GLU A 77 -15.81 10.24 -16.47
C GLU A 77 -17.15 10.11 -17.21
N VAL A 78 -17.16 9.58 -18.44
CA VAL A 78 -18.38 9.38 -19.24
C VAL A 78 -19.33 8.35 -18.60
N PHE A 79 -18.79 7.40 -17.84
CA PHE A 79 -19.56 6.33 -17.17
C PHE A 79 -19.76 6.57 -15.68
N MET A 80 -19.07 7.54 -15.07
CA MET A 80 -19.33 7.92 -13.68
C MET A 80 -20.80 8.32 -13.49
N GLY A 81 -21.46 7.68 -12.53
CA GLY A 81 -22.87 7.95 -12.18
C GLY A 81 -23.91 7.26 -13.05
N LYS A 82 -23.53 6.57 -14.13
CA LYS A 82 -24.45 5.72 -14.90
C LYS A 82 -24.50 4.32 -14.29
N ILE A 83 -25.56 4.04 -13.52
CA ILE A 83 -25.81 2.70 -12.95
C ILE A 83 -26.73 1.95 -13.91
N TYR A 84 -26.26 0.82 -14.44
CA TYR A 84 -27.09 -0.05 -15.27
C TYR A 84 -28.14 -0.74 -14.38
N LYS A 85 -29.41 -0.36 -14.52
CA LYS A 85 -30.54 -1.09 -13.93
C LYS A 85 -31.02 -2.11 -14.98
N PRO A 86 -30.81 -3.42 -14.79
CA PRO A 86 -31.38 -4.40 -15.70
C PRO A 86 -32.90 -4.31 -15.64
N THR A 87 -33.53 -4.09 -16.80
CA THR A 87 -34.99 -4.07 -16.95
C THR A 87 -35.56 -5.46 -16.70
N LEU A 88 -36.02 -5.71 -15.47
CA LEU A 88 -37.02 -6.76 -15.24
C LEU A 88 -38.42 -6.23 -15.64
N PRO A 89 -39.29 -7.08 -16.20
CA PRO A 89 -40.60 -6.68 -16.68
C PRO A 89 -41.49 -6.14 -15.56
N GLU A 90 -42.28 -5.13 -15.93
CA GLU A 90 -43.11 -4.26 -15.12
C GLU A 90 -43.94 -5.01 -14.05
N GLN A 91 -43.70 -4.68 -12.78
CA GLN A 91 -44.74 -4.68 -11.76
C GLN A 91 -45.02 -3.23 -11.38
N THR A 92 -46.16 -2.78 -11.89
CA THR A 92 -46.97 -1.65 -11.43
C THR A 92 -46.83 -1.38 -9.93
N GLU A 93 -46.45 -0.15 -9.56
CA GLU A 93 -47.31 0.73 -8.74
C GLU A 93 -46.68 2.10 -8.41
N TYR A 94 -47.46 3.14 -8.75
CA TYR A 94 -47.50 4.54 -8.27
C TYR A 94 -46.28 5.47 -8.41
N GLU A 95 -46.22 6.14 -9.56
CA GLU A 95 -45.57 7.45 -9.72
C GLU A 95 -46.65 8.55 -9.67
N ILE A 96 -46.63 9.40 -8.64
CA ILE A 96 -47.50 10.58 -8.55
C ILE A 96 -46.79 11.74 -9.24
N SER A 97 -47.34 12.15 -10.38
CA SER A 97 -47.03 13.42 -11.02
C SER A 97 -47.50 14.58 -10.14
N THR A 98 -46.65 15.56 -9.88
CA THR A 98 -47.09 16.92 -9.53
C THR A 98 -46.36 17.94 -10.38
N GLU A 99 -47.17 18.85 -10.92
CA GLU A 99 -46.79 19.85 -11.89
C GLU A 99 -45.95 20.98 -11.29
N LYS A 100 -45.09 21.53 -12.17
CA LYS A 100 -44.43 22.84 -12.18
C LYS A 100 -44.79 23.81 -11.03
N GLY A 101 -43.77 24.23 -10.28
CA GLY A 101 -43.81 25.56 -9.66
C GLY A 101 -43.08 25.82 -8.36
N SER A 102 -42.23 24.94 -7.84
CA SER A 102 -41.24 25.28 -6.80
C SER A 102 -40.39 24.04 -6.54
N ARG A 103 -39.07 24.21 -6.41
CA ARG A 103 -38.18 23.14 -5.95
C ARG A 103 -38.56 22.75 -4.52
N SER A 104 -39.47 21.80 -4.34
CA SER A 104 -39.58 21.07 -3.07
C SER A 104 -38.35 20.17 -2.97
N LYS A 105 -37.22 20.75 -2.53
CA LYS A 105 -36.18 19.95 -1.88
C LYS A 105 -36.93 19.15 -0.82
N LEU A 106 -36.89 17.82 -0.92
CA LEU A 106 -37.34 16.94 0.15
C LEU A 106 -36.51 17.34 1.38
N GLU A 107 -37.09 18.15 2.29
CA GLU A 107 -36.44 18.49 3.54
C GLU A 107 -36.18 17.18 4.28
N SER A 108 -34.94 16.98 4.75
CA SER A 108 -34.64 15.81 5.57
C SER A 108 -35.53 15.84 6.81
N PRO A 109 -35.92 14.68 7.37
CA PRO A 109 -36.74 14.62 8.58
C PRO A 109 -36.18 15.48 9.71
N LEU A 110 -34.85 15.57 9.83
CA LEU A 110 -34.16 16.48 10.73
C LEU A 110 -34.39 17.96 10.39
N ALA A 111 -34.15 18.37 9.14
CA ALA A 111 -34.31 19.77 8.73
C ALA A 111 -35.75 20.24 8.95
N ARG A 112 -36.73 19.35 8.74
CA ARG A 112 -38.13 19.62 9.04
C ARG A 112 -38.37 19.73 10.55
N PHE A 113 -37.79 18.84 11.36
CA PHE A 113 -37.93 18.88 12.81
C PHE A 113 -37.34 20.15 13.41
N THR A 114 -36.14 20.56 13.00
CA THR A 114 -35.50 21.78 13.47
C THR A 114 -36.27 23.02 13.04
N ARG A 115 -36.74 23.08 11.78
CA ARG A 115 -37.61 24.15 11.30
C ARG A 115 -38.89 24.25 12.12
N LEU A 116 -39.60 23.16 12.33
CA LEU A 116 -40.82 23.14 13.15
C LEU A 116 -40.57 23.56 14.61
N SER A 117 -39.42 23.18 15.18
CA SER A 117 -39.06 23.60 16.54
C SER A 117 -38.80 25.11 16.67
N LEU A 118 -38.32 25.74 15.59
CA LEU A 118 -38.10 27.17 15.51
C LEU A 118 -39.40 27.91 15.22
N GLU A 119 -40.19 27.44 14.24
CA GLU A 119 -41.52 28.00 13.92
C GLU A 119 -42.46 27.96 15.13
N LEU A 120 -42.39 26.90 15.95
CA LEU A 120 -43.19 26.79 17.16
C LEU A 120 -42.75 27.78 18.26
N LYS A 121 -41.45 28.06 18.36
CA LYS A 121 -40.93 29.10 19.29
C LYS A 121 -41.27 30.51 18.81
N GLU A 122 -41.17 30.76 17.51
CA GLU A 122 -41.58 32.03 16.91
C GLU A 122 -43.08 32.27 17.14
N LEU A 123 -43.91 31.24 16.96
CA LEU A 123 -45.33 31.33 17.26
C LEU A 123 -45.61 31.52 18.76
N GLU A 124 -44.82 30.91 19.65
CA GLU A 124 -44.89 31.15 21.09
C GLU A 124 -44.59 32.62 21.42
N GLU A 125 -43.51 33.16 20.86
CA GLU A 125 -43.12 34.57 21.03
C GLU A 125 -44.19 35.53 20.49
N ASP A 126 -44.72 35.29 19.29
CA ASP A 126 -45.79 36.08 18.69
C ASP A 126 -47.06 36.06 19.55
N LEU A 127 -47.48 34.89 20.04
CA LEU A 127 -48.64 34.79 20.92
C LEU A 127 -48.40 35.53 22.23
N THR A 128 -47.20 35.44 22.83
CA THR A 128 -46.90 36.21 24.05
C THR A 128 -46.90 37.72 23.80
N LEU A 129 -46.41 38.18 22.65
CA LEU A 129 -46.50 39.59 22.24
C LEU A 129 -47.96 40.02 22.07
N LEU A 130 -48.78 39.23 21.37
CA LEU A 130 -50.22 39.50 21.27
C LEU A 130 -50.93 39.50 22.63
N ALA A 131 -50.52 38.64 23.57
CA ALA A 131 -51.04 38.65 24.94
C ALA A 131 -50.71 39.95 25.68
N THR A 132 -49.50 40.47 25.51
CA THR A 132 -49.10 41.75 26.10
C THR A 132 -49.84 42.93 25.46
N ASP A 133 -50.03 42.90 24.14
CA ASP A 133 -50.78 43.91 23.40
C ASP A 133 -52.28 43.86 23.72
N ALA A 134 -52.85 42.67 23.93
CA ALA A 134 -54.21 42.49 24.40
C ALA A 134 -54.40 43.05 25.81
N LYS A 135 -53.45 42.83 26.73
CA LYS A 135 -53.44 43.44 28.07
C LYS A 135 -53.35 44.97 28.00
N ASN A 136 -52.52 45.51 27.11
CA ASN A 136 -52.38 46.95 26.88
C ASN A 136 -53.66 47.58 26.27
N LYS A 137 -54.32 46.89 25.33
CA LYS A 137 -55.60 47.31 24.72
C LYS A 137 -56.81 47.12 25.62
N LYS A 138 -56.78 46.20 26.59
CA LYS A 138 -57.80 46.03 27.64
C LYS A 138 -58.03 47.32 28.45
N HIS A 139 -57.02 48.21 28.48
CA HIS A 139 -57.11 49.52 29.10
C HIS A 139 -57.85 50.57 28.23
N ARG A 140 -58.24 50.23 26.99
CA ARG A 140 -58.82 51.18 26.03
C ARG A 140 -60.08 50.70 25.30
N VAL A 141 -60.34 49.40 25.16
CA VAL A 141 -61.60 48.83 24.62
C VAL A 141 -61.85 47.45 25.26
N MET A 142 -63.10 47.13 25.63
CA MET A 142 -63.50 45.80 26.11
C MET A 142 -63.24 44.74 25.02
N VAL A 143 -62.15 43.98 25.16
CA VAL A 143 -61.91 42.76 24.37
C VAL A 143 -62.69 41.62 25.03
N ASP A 144 -63.46 40.92 24.22
CA ASP A 144 -64.46 39.92 24.59
C ASP A 144 -63.82 38.77 25.39
N ALA A 145 -64.42 38.39 26.53
CA ALA A 145 -63.86 37.38 27.43
C ALA A 145 -63.70 36.00 26.75
N GLY A 146 -64.43 35.76 25.66
CA GLY A 146 -64.27 34.57 24.82
C GLY A 146 -62.91 34.50 24.11
N GLN A 147 -62.36 35.62 23.65
CA GLN A 147 -61.09 35.64 22.92
C GLN A 147 -59.88 35.36 23.82
N GLU A 148 -59.96 35.74 25.10
CA GLU A 148 -58.93 35.41 26.11
C GLU A 148 -58.94 33.91 26.45
N ALA A 149 -60.12 33.28 26.51
CA ALA A 149 -60.25 31.86 26.75
C ALA A 149 -59.69 31.04 25.57
N GLU A 150 -60.04 31.40 24.33
CA GLU A 150 -59.49 30.80 23.11
C GLU A 150 -57.97 30.96 23.03
N PHE A 151 -57.44 32.14 23.39
CA PHE A 151 -56.00 32.38 23.44
C PHE A 151 -55.29 31.48 24.47
N SER A 152 -55.88 31.30 25.64
CA SER A 152 -55.32 30.42 26.68
C SER A 152 -55.32 28.94 26.26
N GLU A 153 -56.34 28.51 25.52
CA GLU A 153 -56.45 27.16 24.96
C GLU A 153 -55.40 26.93 23.86
N VAL A 154 -55.19 27.91 22.98
CA VAL A 154 -54.14 27.84 21.93
C VAL A 154 -52.75 27.79 22.56
N MET A 155 -52.48 28.57 23.60
CA MET A 155 -51.20 28.56 24.32
C MET A 155 -50.97 27.23 25.06
N GLN A 156 -52.02 26.64 25.64
CA GLN A 156 -51.95 25.30 26.23
C GLN A 156 -51.68 24.23 25.15
N GLY A 157 -52.35 24.34 24.00
CA GLY A 157 -52.13 23.48 22.83
C GLY A 157 -50.69 23.57 22.31
N LEU A 158 -50.13 24.78 22.22
CA LEU A 158 -48.74 25.00 21.83
C LEU A 158 -47.76 24.36 22.81
N ASN A 159 -48.01 24.50 24.12
CA ASN A 159 -47.19 23.86 25.15
C ASN A 159 -47.25 22.33 25.06
N THR A 160 -48.43 21.75 24.80
CA THR A 160 -48.54 20.30 24.56
C THR A 160 -47.79 19.85 23.31
N LEU A 161 -47.81 20.65 22.24
CA LEU A 161 -47.08 20.35 21.01
C LEU A 161 -45.55 20.45 21.22
N GLN A 162 -45.08 21.43 22.00
CA GLN A 162 -43.69 21.55 22.43
C GLN A 162 -43.23 20.33 23.24
N LEU A 163 -44.06 19.88 24.18
CA LEU A 163 -43.82 18.66 24.95
C LEU A 163 -43.74 17.44 24.03
N ASN A 164 -44.65 17.31 23.07
CA ASN A 164 -44.66 16.22 22.09
C ASN A 164 -43.41 16.24 21.19
N LEU A 165 -42.94 17.41 20.73
CA LEU A 165 -41.69 17.53 19.97
C LEU A 165 -40.47 17.15 20.82
N SER A 166 -40.44 17.54 22.09
CA SER A 166 -39.35 17.16 23.01
C SER A 166 -39.38 15.66 23.37
N ALA A 167 -40.57 15.05 23.40
CA ALA A 167 -40.74 13.62 23.60
C ALA A 167 -40.31 12.83 22.35
N LEU A 168 -40.55 13.38 21.16
CA LEU A 168 -40.08 12.82 19.89
C LEU A 168 -38.54 12.82 19.81
N ASP A 169 -37.90 13.89 20.27
CA ASP A 169 -36.43 13.98 20.39
C ASP A 169 -35.88 12.91 21.33
N LYS A 170 -36.51 12.69 22.49
CA LYS A 170 -36.06 11.70 23.48
C LYS A 170 -36.35 10.25 23.10
N ASN A 171 -37.22 10.00 22.12
CA ASN A 171 -37.58 8.65 21.73
C ASN A 171 -36.45 8.01 20.89
N SER A 172 -35.93 6.89 21.39
CA SER A 172 -34.80 6.15 20.80
C SER A 172 -35.04 5.72 19.35
N ALA A 173 -36.29 5.55 18.94
CA ALA A 173 -36.66 5.18 17.58
C ALA A 173 -36.41 6.29 16.54
N PHE A 174 -36.42 7.57 16.95
CA PHE A 174 -36.29 8.72 16.03
C PHE A 174 -34.92 9.41 16.08
N GLN A 175 -34.14 9.15 17.14
CA GLN A 175 -32.73 9.54 17.25
C GLN A 175 -31.86 9.28 16.00
N PRO A 176 -31.97 8.14 15.27
CA PRO A 176 -31.18 7.92 14.05
C PRO A 176 -31.56 8.83 12.87
N TYR A 177 -32.75 9.42 12.88
CA TYR A 177 -33.24 10.31 11.80
C TYR A 177 -33.18 11.80 12.18
N LEU A 178 -33.07 12.11 13.47
CA LEU A 178 -33.04 13.47 14.04
C LEU A 178 -31.62 13.95 14.40
N ARG A 179 -30.57 13.14 14.17
CA ARG A 179 -29.18 13.56 14.33
C ARG A 179 -28.58 13.77 12.94
N SER A 180 -28.09 14.98 12.68
CA SER A 180 -27.56 15.39 11.37
C SER A 180 -26.40 14.48 10.96
N ASP A 181 -26.35 14.16 9.68
CA ASP A 181 -25.21 13.55 8.99
C ASP A 181 -23.88 14.22 9.36
N ALA A 182 -23.28 13.70 10.41
CA ALA A 182 -21.88 13.34 10.43
C ALA A 182 -21.92 11.96 11.03
N VAL A 183 -21.84 10.90 10.21
CA VAL A 183 -21.74 9.51 10.65
C VAL A 183 -20.78 9.47 11.85
N PRO A 184 -21.27 9.42 13.10
CA PRO A 184 -20.42 9.07 14.20
C PRO A 184 -20.45 7.56 14.10
N SER A 185 -19.41 6.99 13.50
CA SER A 185 -19.13 5.59 13.75
C SER A 185 -19.42 5.30 15.22
N ASN A 186 -20.05 4.16 15.53
CA ASN A 186 -20.22 3.69 16.91
C ASN A 186 -18.92 3.82 17.73
N ALA A 187 -17.76 3.95 17.07
CA ALA A 187 -16.49 4.30 17.64
C ALA A 187 -16.47 5.63 18.42
N ASP A 188 -17.16 6.72 18.08
CA ASP A 188 -17.02 7.99 18.85
C ASP A 188 -17.81 7.98 20.17
N VAL A 189 -18.99 7.35 20.17
CA VAL A 189 -19.74 7.07 21.41
C VAL A 189 -18.99 6.01 22.24
N ALA A 190 -18.39 5.00 21.59
CA ALA A 190 -17.55 4.03 22.26
C ALA A 190 -16.23 4.63 22.77
N LEU A 191 -15.62 5.60 22.09
CA LEU A 191 -14.38 6.27 22.48
C LEU A 191 -14.61 7.26 23.62
N THR A 192 -15.76 7.94 23.63
CA THR A 192 -16.14 8.82 24.76
C THR A 192 -16.50 8.00 25.99
N LEU A 193 -17.26 6.91 25.83
CA LEU A 193 -17.52 5.94 26.90
C LEU A 193 -16.23 5.26 27.38
N GLN A 194 -15.35 4.85 26.46
CA GLN A 194 -14.05 4.26 26.79
C GLN A 194 -13.16 5.24 27.53
N LYS A 195 -13.13 6.53 27.13
CA LYS A 195 -12.39 7.57 27.85
C LYS A 195 -12.93 7.78 29.26
N ASP A 196 -14.24 7.76 29.45
CA ASP A 196 -14.86 7.94 30.77
C ASP A 196 -14.65 6.72 31.68
N LEU A 197 -14.79 5.50 31.14
CA LEU A 197 -14.44 4.26 31.84
C LEU A 197 -12.95 4.20 32.16
N THR A 198 -12.07 4.59 31.24
CA THR A 198 -10.62 4.64 31.45
C THR A 198 -10.28 5.66 32.55
N ALA A 199 -10.93 6.82 32.58
CA ALA A 199 -10.76 7.81 33.64
C ALA A 199 -11.27 7.30 35.00
N GLN A 200 -12.39 6.56 35.04
CA GLN A 200 -12.86 5.89 36.25
C GLN A 200 -11.89 4.77 36.70
N PHE A 201 -11.31 4.03 35.77
CA PHE A 201 -10.28 3.02 36.04
C PHE A 201 -9.01 3.64 36.64
N PHE A 202 -8.50 4.72 36.06
CA PHE A 202 -7.34 5.42 36.64
C PHE A 202 -7.65 5.97 38.03
N LYS A 203 -8.87 6.46 38.27
CA LYS A 203 -9.32 6.85 39.62
C LYS A 203 -9.37 5.68 40.60
N GLN A 204 -9.80 4.50 40.17
CA GLN A 204 -9.82 3.29 40.99
C GLN A 204 -8.40 2.76 41.27
N ILE A 205 -7.50 2.80 40.29
CA ILE A 205 -6.09 2.44 40.45
C ILE A 205 -5.40 3.42 41.40
N ASP A 206 -5.65 4.72 41.27
CA ASP A 206 -5.11 5.72 42.19
C ASP A 206 -5.70 5.60 43.60
N ALA A 207 -6.98 5.21 43.73
CA ALA A 207 -7.60 4.91 45.02
C ALA A 207 -6.97 3.66 45.68
N LEU A 208 -6.74 2.60 44.91
CA LEU A 208 -6.09 1.37 45.38
C LEU A 208 -4.61 1.58 45.72
N LYS A 209 -3.90 2.40 44.94
CA LYS A 209 -2.52 2.82 45.21
C LYS A 209 -2.43 3.67 46.48
N ARG A 210 -3.40 4.56 46.73
CA ARG A 210 -3.52 5.30 47.99
C ARG A 210 -3.84 4.39 49.18
N GLN A 211 -4.64 3.34 48.97
CA GLN A 211 -4.94 2.32 49.98
C GLN A 211 -3.72 1.44 50.30
N GLN A 212 -2.85 1.16 49.33
CA GLN A 212 -1.57 0.46 49.57
C GLN A 212 -0.48 1.36 50.17
N GLN A 213 -0.49 2.66 49.91
CA GLN A 213 0.48 3.61 50.49
C GLN A 213 0.08 4.14 51.88
N GLY A 214 -1.18 3.92 52.31
CA GLY A 214 -1.68 4.27 53.63
C GLY A 214 -1.72 3.07 54.58
N GLY A 215 -0.60 2.76 55.24
CA GLY A 215 -0.61 2.04 56.52
C GLY A 215 -0.12 0.59 56.50
N ALA A 216 1.17 0.41 56.80
CA ALA A 216 1.69 -0.83 57.36
C ALA A 216 1.15 -1.01 58.79
N ALA A 217 0.07 -1.78 58.96
CA ALA A 217 -0.25 -2.51 60.19
C ALA A 217 -1.37 -3.53 59.95
N ALA A 218 -0.97 -4.80 59.89
CA ALA A 218 -1.71 -6.03 60.17
C ALA A 218 -3.24 -6.06 59.96
N SER A 219 -3.68 -6.82 58.95
CA SER A 219 -4.51 -8.03 59.18
C SER A 219 -4.74 -8.78 57.87
N SER A 220 -4.50 -10.07 57.93
CA SER A 220 -4.91 -11.07 56.93
C SER A 220 -6.43 -11.10 56.83
N SER A 221 -6.99 -10.60 55.73
CA SER A 221 -8.30 -11.03 55.24
C SER A 221 -8.27 -11.08 53.72
N SER A 222 -8.50 -12.29 53.22
CA SER A 222 -8.64 -12.67 51.83
C SER A 222 -9.95 -12.12 51.27
N ASP A 223 -9.95 -11.00 50.54
CA ASP A 223 -10.98 -10.72 49.52
C ASP A 223 -10.65 -9.51 48.62
N SER A 224 -9.54 -9.55 47.86
CA SER A 224 -9.45 -8.72 46.66
C SER A 224 -9.23 -9.63 45.48
N ALA A 225 -10.31 -10.03 44.82
CA ALA A 225 -10.26 -10.78 43.58
C ALA A 225 -9.21 -10.14 42.63
N PRO A 226 -8.28 -10.91 42.05
CA PRO A 226 -7.32 -10.37 41.11
C PRO A 226 -8.09 -9.75 39.94
N VAL A 227 -7.91 -8.45 39.71
CA VAL A 227 -8.49 -7.76 38.55
C VAL A 227 -7.78 -8.28 37.30
N VAL A 228 -8.38 -9.28 36.66
CA VAL A 228 -7.90 -9.83 35.39
C VAL A 228 -8.31 -8.86 34.28
N TYR A 229 -7.32 -8.21 33.69
CA TYR A 229 -7.54 -7.33 32.54
C TYR A 229 -7.48 -8.15 31.26
N GLU A 230 -8.64 -8.38 30.66
CA GLU A 230 -8.73 -9.01 29.34
C GLU A 230 -8.71 -7.91 28.28
N VAL A 231 -7.56 -7.76 27.62
CA VAL A 231 -7.38 -6.81 26.52
C VAL A 231 -7.82 -7.49 25.23
N TYR A 232 -9.05 -7.19 24.81
CA TYR A 232 -9.56 -7.61 23.51
C TYR A 232 -9.04 -6.68 22.42
N SER A 233 -7.99 -7.12 21.72
CA SER A 233 -7.56 -6.48 20.47
C SER A 233 -8.35 -7.07 19.32
N ASN A 234 -9.31 -6.31 18.78
CA ASN A 234 -9.87 -6.59 17.47
C ASN A 234 -8.70 -6.39 16.50
N GLY A 235 -8.27 -7.41 15.77
CA GLY A 235 -7.05 -7.44 14.93
C GLY A 235 -6.95 -6.41 13.80
N GLU A 236 -7.66 -5.28 13.88
CA GLU A 236 -7.34 -4.07 13.14
C GLU A 236 -5.90 -3.63 13.45
N LEU A 237 -5.18 -3.22 12.41
CA LEU A 237 -3.84 -2.65 12.53
C LEU A 237 -3.82 -1.59 13.65
N ASN A 238 -2.82 -1.66 14.52
CA ASN A 238 -2.60 -0.66 15.57
C ASN A 238 -2.59 0.73 14.91
N ALA A 239 -3.07 1.76 15.62
CA ALA A 239 -3.08 3.12 15.09
C ALA A 239 -1.69 3.57 14.58
N VAL A 240 -0.63 3.07 15.20
CA VAL A 240 0.77 3.29 14.82
C VAL A 240 1.11 2.66 13.46
N ASP A 241 0.65 1.42 13.21
CA ASP A 241 0.92 0.73 11.94
C ASP A 241 0.15 1.38 10.78
N ARG A 242 -1.05 1.90 11.05
CA ARG A 242 -1.80 2.69 10.05
C ARG A 242 -1.08 3.98 9.70
N ASP A 243 -0.59 4.70 10.70
CA ASP A 243 0.20 5.92 10.50
C ASP A 243 1.50 5.62 9.73
N ALA A 244 2.20 4.53 10.08
CA ALA A 244 3.40 4.10 9.36
C ALA A 244 3.11 3.80 7.88
N LYS A 245 2.04 3.04 7.57
CA LYS A 245 1.63 2.77 6.18
C LYS A 245 1.24 4.05 5.43
N ALA A 246 0.51 4.96 6.08
CA ALA A 246 0.14 6.24 5.48
C ALA A 246 1.37 7.09 5.16
N ARG A 247 2.38 7.11 6.04
CA ARG A 247 3.66 7.79 5.80
C ARG A 247 4.44 7.17 4.65
N ILE A 248 4.50 5.84 4.56
CA ILE A 248 5.14 5.13 3.44
C ILE A 248 4.45 5.49 2.12
N ALA A 249 3.12 5.46 2.07
CA ALA A 249 2.36 5.84 0.88
C ALA A 249 2.61 7.32 0.46
N ALA A 250 2.73 8.22 1.43
CA ALA A 250 3.08 9.62 1.16
C ALA A 250 4.51 9.78 0.61
N LEU A 251 5.47 9.00 1.14
CA LEU A 251 6.84 8.96 0.62
C LEU A 251 6.90 8.39 -0.79
N GLU A 252 6.18 7.31 -1.08
CA GLU A 252 6.07 6.73 -2.41
C GLU A 252 5.48 7.72 -3.41
N ALA A 253 4.38 8.40 -3.06
CA ALA A 253 3.80 9.44 -3.92
C ALA A 253 4.82 10.55 -4.22
N ARG A 254 5.58 11.00 -3.20
CA ARG A 254 6.64 11.99 -3.38
C ARG A 254 7.77 11.46 -4.27
N ILE A 255 8.20 10.22 -4.08
CA ILE A 255 9.22 9.57 -4.91
C ILE A 255 8.72 9.49 -6.36
N SER A 256 7.48 9.07 -6.61
CA SER A 256 6.91 9.04 -7.96
C SER A 256 6.80 10.43 -8.60
N THR A 257 6.55 11.49 -7.83
CA THR A 257 6.61 12.87 -8.37
C THR A 257 8.03 13.28 -8.73
N LEU A 258 9.04 12.87 -7.93
CA LEU A 258 10.45 13.13 -8.22
C LEU A 258 10.92 12.32 -9.43
N GLU A 259 10.55 11.05 -9.54
CA GLU A 259 10.84 10.19 -10.68
C GLU A 259 10.19 10.73 -11.96
N ARG A 260 8.96 11.24 -11.87
CA ARG A 260 8.30 11.90 -13.01
C ARG A 260 9.00 13.21 -13.41
N ALA A 261 9.46 13.99 -12.45
CA ALA A 261 10.17 15.25 -12.70
C ALA A 261 11.57 15.03 -13.28
N VAL A 262 12.28 13.99 -12.82
CA VAL A 262 13.59 13.58 -13.33
C VAL A 262 13.48 12.78 -14.63
N GLY A 263 12.33 12.15 -14.86
CA GLY A 263 12.05 11.27 -16.00
C GLY A 263 12.64 9.87 -15.79
N SER A 264 12.06 8.86 -16.46
CA SER A 264 12.70 7.55 -16.59
C SER A 264 13.88 7.70 -17.55
N PHE A 265 15.06 7.98 -17.00
CA PHE A 265 16.28 8.02 -17.79
C PHE A 265 16.70 6.59 -18.12
N GLN A 266 16.04 5.98 -19.11
CA GLN A 266 16.61 4.86 -19.84
C GLN A 266 17.87 5.44 -20.49
N GLY A 267 19.06 5.00 -20.05
CA GLY A 267 20.37 5.64 -20.27
C GLY A 267 20.84 5.83 -21.72
N GLN A 268 19.94 5.73 -22.70
CA GLN A 268 20.21 5.74 -24.12
C GLN A 268 19.94 7.12 -24.78
N GLU A 269 19.10 7.98 -24.21
CA GLU A 269 18.68 9.23 -24.87
C GLU A 269 19.59 10.45 -24.59
N LEU A 270 20.51 10.39 -23.61
CA LEU A 270 21.55 11.44 -23.45
C LEU A 270 22.81 11.15 -24.25
N GLN A 271 22.75 10.34 -25.32
CA GLN A 271 23.76 10.38 -26.38
C GLN A 271 23.60 11.68 -27.20
N MET A 272 23.72 12.82 -26.51
CA MET A 272 23.89 14.11 -27.15
C MET A 272 25.30 14.17 -27.75
N ASP A 273 25.33 13.89 -29.04
CA ASP A 273 26.22 14.55 -30.00
C ASP A 273 27.69 14.07 -30.01
N GLY A 274 27.95 13.03 -30.80
CA GLY A 274 29.05 12.95 -31.77
C GLY A 274 30.52 12.92 -31.33
N LEU A 275 30.87 13.17 -30.06
CA LEU A 275 32.28 13.26 -29.63
C LEU A 275 32.62 12.56 -28.30
N SER A 276 31.62 12.04 -27.59
CA SER A 276 31.88 11.14 -26.46
C SER A 276 32.16 9.73 -26.99
N ALA A 277 33.39 9.27 -26.81
CA ALA A 277 33.86 7.98 -27.30
C ALA A 277 32.87 6.82 -27.02
N PRO A 278 32.71 5.88 -27.96
CA PRO A 278 31.87 4.70 -27.74
C PRO A 278 32.59 3.82 -26.71
N GLY A 279 31.90 3.42 -25.65
CA GLY A 279 32.44 2.43 -24.70
C GLY A 279 32.46 2.83 -23.23
N ARG A 280 31.94 4.00 -22.84
CA ARG A 280 31.75 4.33 -21.42
C ARG A 280 30.29 4.37 -21.04
N ALA A 281 29.68 3.19 -20.93
CA ALA A 281 28.49 2.97 -20.13
C ALA A 281 28.83 3.21 -18.65
N CYS A 282 29.02 4.47 -18.27
CA CYS A 282 29.12 4.87 -16.88
C CYS A 282 28.03 5.90 -16.67
N ASN A 283 27.00 5.49 -15.92
CA ASN A 283 26.05 6.33 -15.18
C ASN A 283 26.27 7.82 -15.42
N VAL A 284 25.67 8.35 -16.49
CA VAL A 284 25.79 9.77 -16.81
C VAL A 284 24.95 10.50 -15.75
N ASN A 285 25.63 10.96 -14.70
CA ASN A 285 24.99 11.76 -13.66
C ASN A 285 24.34 12.98 -14.32
N LEU A 286 23.06 13.24 -14.04
CA LEU A 286 22.35 14.40 -14.59
C LEU A 286 23.11 15.71 -14.32
N THR A 287 23.77 15.79 -13.16
CA THR A 287 24.63 16.92 -12.77
C THR A 287 25.84 17.11 -13.67
N SER A 288 26.48 16.04 -14.15
CA SER A 288 27.60 16.16 -15.09
C SER A 288 27.14 16.61 -16.47
N SER A 289 25.95 16.16 -16.91
CA SER A 289 25.33 16.64 -18.15
C SER A 289 24.93 18.11 -18.07
N ILE A 290 24.35 18.54 -16.94
CA ILE A 290 24.03 19.95 -16.68
C ILE A 290 25.31 20.78 -16.67
N ALA A 291 26.36 20.35 -15.96
CA ALA A 291 27.65 21.06 -15.95
C ALA A 291 28.29 21.16 -17.35
N GLN A 292 28.18 20.11 -18.16
CA GLN A 292 28.62 20.15 -19.57
C GLN A 292 27.77 21.11 -20.41
N LEU A 293 26.45 21.13 -20.21
CA LEU A 293 25.57 22.07 -20.90
C LEU A 293 25.84 23.51 -20.47
N GLU A 294 26.05 23.76 -19.17
CA GLU A 294 26.48 25.06 -18.63
C GLU A 294 27.82 25.50 -19.21
N GLN A 295 28.79 24.59 -19.32
CA GLN A 295 30.06 24.87 -19.98
C GLN A 295 29.86 25.21 -21.47
N ARG A 296 29.02 24.46 -22.18
CA ARG A 296 28.67 24.74 -23.59
C ARG A 296 27.97 26.10 -23.72
N VAL A 297 27.02 26.43 -22.84
CA VAL A 297 26.31 27.72 -22.82
C VAL A 297 27.27 28.87 -22.50
N ALA A 298 28.22 28.69 -21.59
CA ALA A 298 29.26 29.67 -21.31
C ALA A 298 30.16 29.92 -22.55
N LEU A 299 30.46 28.86 -23.32
CA LEU A 299 31.19 28.94 -24.58
C LEU A 299 30.37 29.56 -25.73
N MET A 300 29.03 29.51 -25.69
CA MET A 300 28.15 30.13 -26.68
C MET A 300 28.12 31.66 -26.63
N SER A 301 28.81 32.29 -25.68
CA SER A 301 29.04 33.74 -25.72
C SER A 301 30.04 34.08 -26.84
N GLU A 302 29.58 34.84 -27.84
CA GLU A 302 30.29 35.16 -29.08
C GLU A 302 31.74 35.64 -28.86
N LYS A 303 31.95 36.47 -27.82
CA LYS A 303 33.28 36.98 -27.43
C LYS A 303 34.24 35.90 -26.95
N ASN A 304 33.75 34.88 -26.25
CA ASN A 304 34.55 33.77 -25.76
C ASN A 304 34.85 32.77 -26.87
N LEU A 305 33.95 32.59 -27.84
CA LEU A 305 34.15 31.69 -28.96
C LEU A 305 35.30 32.16 -29.88
N ASP A 306 35.40 33.47 -30.16
CA ASP A 306 36.52 34.03 -30.93
C ASP A 306 37.86 33.98 -30.16
N ALA A 307 37.85 34.26 -28.86
CA ALA A 307 39.03 34.15 -28.01
C ALA A 307 39.51 32.69 -27.87
N VAL A 308 38.58 31.73 -27.80
CA VAL A 308 38.90 30.29 -27.77
C VAL A 308 39.39 29.82 -29.14
N LYS A 309 38.78 30.24 -30.25
CA LYS A 309 39.23 29.90 -31.61
C LYS A 309 40.67 30.33 -31.85
N THR A 310 41.01 31.58 -31.53
CA THR A 310 42.37 32.11 -31.69
C THR A 310 43.39 31.37 -30.82
N ARG A 311 43.09 31.13 -29.53
CA ARG A 311 43.96 30.34 -28.64
C ARG A 311 44.12 28.89 -29.09
N THR A 312 43.05 28.24 -29.54
CA THR A 312 43.10 26.87 -30.06
C THR A 312 43.95 26.79 -31.32
N THR A 313 43.86 27.77 -32.24
CA THR A 313 44.75 27.79 -33.42
C THR A 313 46.22 27.97 -33.05
N ALA A 314 46.53 28.77 -32.03
CA ALA A 314 47.89 28.92 -31.51
C ALA A 314 48.40 27.63 -30.85
N LEU A 315 47.57 26.97 -30.02
CA LEU A 315 47.90 25.69 -29.40
C LEU A 315 48.08 24.56 -30.42
N VAL A 316 47.25 24.50 -31.46
CA VAL A 316 47.42 23.52 -32.56
C VAL A 316 48.75 23.74 -33.28
N HIS A 317 49.16 25.00 -33.47
CA HIS A 317 50.46 25.32 -34.04
C HIS A 317 51.62 24.87 -33.13
N GLU A 318 51.55 25.18 -31.83
CA GLU A 318 52.55 24.75 -30.84
C GLU A 318 52.60 23.23 -30.69
N LEU A 319 51.47 22.54 -30.70
CA LEU A 319 51.39 21.09 -30.62
C LEU A 319 51.93 20.41 -31.88
N LYS A 320 51.77 21.01 -33.06
CA LYS A 320 52.46 20.58 -34.29
C LYS A 320 53.98 20.73 -34.17
N LEU A 321 54.47 21.79 -33.53
CA LEU A 321 55.91 21.96 -33.27
C LEU A 321 56.43 20.94 -32.24
N LEU A 322 55.68 20.69 -31.17
CA LEU A 322 56.01 19.67 -30.16
C LEU A 322 55.95 18.25 -30.74
N SER A 323 55.00 17.96 -31.63
CA SER A 323 54.93 16.69 -32.36
C SER A 323 56.18 16.46 -33.21
N LYS A 324 56.64 17.49 -33.94
CA LYS A 324 57.90 17.45 -34.69
C LYS A 324 59.12 17.29 -33.77
N LEU A 325 59.12 17.93 -32.59
CA LEU A 325 60.18 17.80 -31.60
C LEU A 325 60.20 16.41 -30.91
N LYS A 326 59.03 15.79 -30.71
CA LYS A 326 58.89 14.44 -30.16
C LYS A 326 59.38 13.34 -31.14
N GLN A 327 59.41 13.63 -32.44
CA GLN A 327 60.05 12.79 -33.46
C GLN A 327 61.59 12.94 -33.48
N SER A 328 62.16 13.86 -32.70
CA SER A 328 63.61 14.00 -32.52
C SER A 328 64.18 12.90 -31.59
N PRO A 329 65.35 12.33 -31.92
CA PRO A 329 65.92 11.17 -31.21
C PRO A 329 66.31 11.43 -29.75
N SER A 330 66.38 12.68 -29.27
CA SER A 330 66.76 13.01 -27.89
C SER A 330 65.68 12.67 -26.84
N VAL A 331 64.43 12.43 -27.27
CA VAL A 331 63.29 12.18 -26.36
C VAL A 331 63.04 10.67 -26.15
N GLN A 332 63.65 9.79 -26.96
CA GLN A 332 63.51 8.34 -26.82
C GLN A 332 64.18 7.76 -25.56
N GLY A 333 65.09 8.50 -24.90
CA GLY A 333 65.70 8.09 -23.63
C GLY A 333 64.74 8.10 -22.42
N ALA A 334 63.57 8.74 -22.54
CA ALA A 334 62.54 8.76 -21.49
C ALA A 334 61.60 7.53 -21.53
N LEU A 335 61.88 6.52 -22.37
CA LEU A 335 61.04 5.32 -22.54
C LEU A 335 60.95 4.43 -21.28
N ASN A 336 61.91 4.49 -20.35
CA ASN A 336 61.77 3.80 -19.06
C ASN A 336 60.60 4.35 -18.23
N SER A 337 60.26 5.63 -18.39
CA SER A 337 59.09 6.24 -17.77
C SER A 337 57.77 5.85 -18.47
N GLN A 338 57.82 5.23 -19.67
CA GLN A 338 56.64 4.74 -20.36
C GLN A 338 56.11 3.45 -19.73
N ALA A 339 56.98 2.53 -19.31
CA ALA A 339 56.56 1.32 -18.59
C ALA A 339 55.90 1.67 -17.25
N ASP A 340 56.44 2.65 -16.52
CA ASP A 340 55.84 3.17 -15.29
C ASP A 340 54.52 3.88 -15.58
N ARG A 341 54.41 4.64 -16.68
CA ARG A 341 53.14 5.25 -17.11
C ARG A 341 52.09 4.22 -17.49
N ASP A 342 52.47 3.14 -18.15
CA ASP A 342 51.56 2.06 -18.52
C ASP A 342 51.09 1.28 -17.27
N GLN A 343 51.96 1.13 -16.26
CA GLN A 343 51.57 0.58 -14.95
C GLN A 343 50.65 1.53 -14.17
N ILE A 344 50.96 2.83 -14.14
CA ILE A 344 50.12 3.85 -13.51
C ILE A 344 48.76 3.93 -14.21
N GLN A 345 48.73 3.84 -15.54
CA GLN A 345 47.49 3.80 -16.32
C GLN A 345 46.66 2.57 -15.97
N LYS A 346 47.28 1.39 -15.88
CA LYS A 346 46.59 0.17 -15.42
C LYS A 346 46.02 0.32 -14.01
N ILE A 347 46.78 0.91 -13.09
CA ILE A 347 46.30 1.17 -11.71
C ILE A 347 45.15 2.20 -11.74
N TYR A 348 45.22 3.22 -12.59
CA TYR A 348 44.17 4.22 -12.74
C TYR A 348 42.89 3.62 -13.34
N ASP A 349 43.01 2.74 -14.33
CA ASP A 349 41.88 2.03 -14.93
C ASP A 349 41.25 1.07 -13.92
N GLN A 350 42.08 0.36 -13.14
CA GLN A 350 41.62 -0.48 -12.04
C GLN A 350 40.94 0.34 -10.93
N LEU A 351 41.54 1.47 -10.54
CA LEU A 351 40.92 2.36 -9.57
C LEU A 351 39.61 2.96 -10.11
N GLY A 352 39.54 3.23 -11.41
CA GLY A 352 38.34 3.67 -12.12
C GLY A 352 37.20 2.66 -12.02
N HIS A 353 37.47 1.36 -12.20
CA HIS A 353 36.46 0.33 -12.02
C HIS A 353 36.05 0.16 -10.55
N LEU A 354 37.00 0.30 -9.61
CA LEU A 354 36.72 0.15 -8.18
C LEU A 354 35.94 1.33 -7.64
N ASN A 355 36.14 2.54 -8.17
CA ASN A 355 35.47 3.74 -7.68
C ASN A 355 33.95 3.65 -7.84
N ALA A 356 33.47 3.10 -8.97
CA ALA A 356 32.05 2.85 -9.18
C ALA A 356 31.48 1.84 -8.17
N VAL A 357 32.21 0.76 -7.90
CA VAL A 357 31.80 -0.26 -6.93
C VAL A 357 31.86 0.29 -5.50
N ALA A 358 32.93 1.00 -5.13
CA ALA A 358 33.14 1.58 -3.82
C ALA A 358 32.04 2.58 -3.45
N ALA A 359 31.55 3.38 -4.42
CA ALA A 359 30.41 4.26 -4.21
C ALA A 359 29.10 3.51 -3.89
N SER A 360 28.94 2.28 -4.38
CA SER A 360 27.75 1.44 -4.15
C SER A 360 27.81 0.61 -2.86
N VAL A 361 29.00 0.37 -2.30
CA VAL A 361 29.19 -0.48 -1.11
C VAL A 361 28.35 -0.01 0.08
N PRO A 362 28.31 1.29 0.47
CA PRO A 362 27.49 1.74 1.59
C PRO A 362 26.00 1.45 1.39
N THR A 363 25.48 1.63 0.18
CA THR A 363 24.08 1.35 -0.16
C THR A 363 23.76 -0.14 -0.06
N ILE A 364 24.69 -1.00 -0.49
CA ILE A 364 24.54 -2.45 -0.35
C ILE A 364 24.55 -2.86 1.13
N VAL A 365 25.40 -2.25 1.95
CA VAL A 365 25.45 -2.50 3.40
C VAL A 365 24.16 -2.05 4.08
N ASP A 366 23.63 -0.86 3.77
CA ASP A 366 22.36 -0.37 4.33
C ASP A 366 21.19 -1.29 3.93
N ARG A 367 21.18 -1.79 2.68
CA ARG A 367 20.21 -2.77 2.22
C ARG A 367 20.34 -4.10 2.98
N LEU A 368 21.55 -4.59 3.20
CA LEU A 368 21.80 -5.80 4.00
C LEU A 368 21.34 -5.63 5.45
N VAL A 369 21.58 -4.47 6.07
CA VAL A 369 21.12 -4.16 7.43
C VAL A 369 19.59 -4.14 7.48
N THR A 370 18.93 -3.54 6.50
CA THR A 370 17.46 -3.50 6.40
C THR A 370 16.89 -4.92 6.22
N LEU A 371 17.50 -5.74 5.37
CA LEU A 371 17.08 -7.12 5.09
C LEU A 371 17.50 -8.12 6.16
N LYS A 372 18.40 -7.76 7.08
CA LYS A 372 18.89 -8.64 8.14
C LYS A 372 17.76 -9.24 8.96
N SER A 373 16.78 -8.42 9.37
CA SER A 373 15.64 -8.88 10.18
C SER A 373 14.81 -9.94 9.45
N VAL A 374 14.56 -9.72 8.16
CA VAL A 374 13.82 -10.66 7.30
C VAL A 374 14.61 -11.95 7.09
N HIS A 375 15.93 -11.87 6.90
CA HIS A 375 16.78 -13.06 6.79
C HIS A 375 16.83 -13.84 8.11
N ASP A 376 16.95 -13.16 9.25
CA ASP A 376 16.95 -13.78 10.57
C ASP A 376 15.60 -14.48 10.84
N GLU A 377 14.48 -13.86 10.45
CA GLU A 377 13.14 -14.47 10.53
C GLU A 377 12.99 -15.67 9.58
N ALA A 378 13.47 -15.57 8.34
CA ALA A 378 13.42 -16.67 7.38
C ALA A 378 14.24 -17.90 7.85
N LEU A 379 15.37 -17.67 8.52
CA LEU A 379 16.15 -18.74 9.14
C LEU A 379 15.40 -19.41 10.31
N ASP A 380 14.66 -18.64 11.12
CA ASP A 380 13.83 -19.20 12.20
C ASP A 380 12.62 -19.98 11.66
N VAL A 381 12.04 -19.54 10.54
CA VAL A 381 10.92 -20.23 9.89
C VAL A 381 11.29 -21.66 9.49
N THR A 382 12.50 -21.89 8.95
CA THR A 382 12.96 -23.25 8.63
C THR A 382 13.03 -24.11 9.89
N ASN A 383 13.61 -23.60 10.97
CA ASN A 383 13.68 -24.34 12.24
C ASN A 383 12.29 -24.63 12.84
N ARG A 384 11.35 -23.70 12.68
CA ARG A 384 9.95 -23.86 13.11
C ARG A 384 9.22 -24.88 12.24
N MET A 385 9.48 -24.90 10.93
CA MET A 385 8.94 -25.89 9.99
C MET A 385 9.41 -27.30 10.35
N ASP A 386 10.70 -27.48 10.62
CA ASP A 386 11.25 -28.79 11.03
C ASP A 386 10.62 -29.28 12.34
N LYS A 387 10.47 -28.39 13.33
CA LYS A 387 9.78 -28.72 14.59
C LYS A 387 8.31 -29.07 14.35
N MET A 388 7.63 -28.34 13.47
CA MET A 388 6.23 -28.60 13.13
C MET A 388 6.09 -29.96 12.44
N GLU A 389 6.99 -30.31 11.51
CA GLU A 389 7.02 -31.60 10.84
C GLU A 389 7.26 -32.75 11.83
N GLN A 390 8.20 -32.57 12.77
CA GLN A 390 8.41 -33.54 13.86
C GLN A 390 7.16 -33.71 14.73
N THR A 391 6.51 -32.61 15.13
CA THR A 391 5.27 -32.69 15.93
C THR A 391 4.14 -33.34 15.15
N GLN A 392 4.03 -33.09 13.84
CA GLN A 392 3.03 -33.71 12.98
C GLN A 392 3.28 -35.21 12.81
N GLY A 393 4.55 -35.61 12.65
CA GLY A 393 4.94 -37.02 12.62
C GLY A 393 4.57 -37.77 13.91
N LEU A 394 4.92 -37.19 15.06
CA LEU A 394 4.57 -37.76 16.37
C LEU A 394 3.04 -37.84 16.60
N LEU A 395 2.30 -36.83 16.16
CA LEU A 395 0.85 -36.81 16.29
C LEU A 395 0.18 -37.83 15.35
N SER A 396 0.74 -38.04 14.16
CA SER A 396 0.30 -39.12 13.26
C SER A 396 0.57 -40.49 13.85
N GLU A 397 1.75 -40.73 14.43
CA GLU A 397 2.08 -41.99 15.10
C GLU A 397 1.16 -42.25 16.30
N LEU A 398 0.87 -41.21 17.09
CA LEU A 398 -0.09 -41.31 18.20
C LEU A 398 -1.49 -41.69 17.70
N LEU A 399 -1.99 -41.03 16.65
CA LEU A 399 -3.29 -41.33 16.05
C LEU A 399 -3.36 -42.76 15.47
N ASP A 400 -2.29 -43.23 14.85
CA ASP A 400 -2.21 -44.62 14.37
C ASP A 400 -2.24 -45.60 15.55
N SER A 401 -1.53 -45.30 16.64
CA SER A 401 -1.56 -46.13 17.85
C SER A 401 -2.94 -46.15 18.51
N ASP A 402 -3.64 -45.01 18.55
CA ASP A 402 -5.01 -44.90 19.07
C ASP A 402 -5.99 -45.65 18.17
N MET A 403 -5.83 -45.60 16.84
CA MET A 403 -6.64 -46.37 15.90
C MET A 403 -6.49 -47.88 16.14
N VAL A 404 -5.25 -48.36 16.33
CA VAL A 404 -4.97 -49.76 16.65
C VAL A 404 -5.57 -50.15 18.01
N LEU A 405 -5.45 -49.29 19.03
CA LEU A 405 -6.04 -49.53 20.34
C LEU A 405 -7.56 -49.64 20.27
N LEU A 406 -8.23 -48.74 19.55
CA LEU A 406 -9.68 -48.78 19.35
C LEU A 406 -10.12 -50.04 18.58
N ALA A 407 -9.40 -50.43 17.54
CA ALA A 407 -9.68 -51.68 16.83
C ALA A 407 -9.54 -52.91 17.74
N ASN A 408 -8.52 -52.94 18.61
CA ASN A 408 -8.36 -54.00 19.60
C ASN A 408 -9.48 -54.00 20.64
N MET A 409 -9.92 -52.82 21.10
CA MET A 409 -11.06 -52.70 22.02
C MET A 409 -12.37 -53.15 21.38
N GLU A 410 -12.61 -52.80 20.11
CA GLU A 410 -13.77 -53.25 19.35
C GLU A 410 -13.77 -54.78 19.19
N ALA A 411 -12.64 -55.36 18.80
CA ALA A 411 -12.49 -56.81 18.70
C ALA A 411 -12.74 -57.51 20.05
N SER A 412 -12.18 -56.98 21.14
CA SER A 412 -12.39 -57.53 22.49
C SER A 412 -13.84 -57.41 22.95
N LEU A 413 -14.52 -56.29 22.65
CA LEU A 413 -15.95 -56.13 22.94
C LEU A 413 -16.81 -57.11 22.14
N ALA A 414 -16.51 -57.30 20.85
CA ALA A 414 -17.21 -58.26 20.00
C ALA A 414 -17.05 -59.70 20.52
N GLU A 415 -15.82 -60.09 20.89
CA GLU A 415 -15.55 -61.40 21.50
C GLU A 415 -16.29 -61.56 22.83
N ASN A 416 -16.23 -60.56 23.71
CA ASN A 416 -16.95 -60.57 24.98
C ASN A 416 -18.46 -60.71 24.79
N VAL A 417 -19.06 -59.99 23.83
CA VAL A 417 -20.49 -60.11 23.51
C VAL A 417 -20.83 -61.53 23.02
N GLN A 418 -19.98 -62.14 22.22
CA GLN A 418 -20.16 -63.52 21.76
C GLN A 418 -20.06 -64.53 22.92
N VAL A 419 -19.12 -64.32 23.85
CA VAL A 419 -18.99 -65.10 25.08
C VAL A 419 -20.23 -64.91 25.98
N PHE A 420 -20.72 -63.69 26.15
CA PHE A 420 -21.97 -63.44 26.89
C PHE A 420 -23.17 -64.13 26.24
N GLN A 421 -23.29 -64.09 24.91
CA GLN A 421 -24.37 -64.73 24.18
C GLN A 421 -24.35 -66.25 24.36
N THR A 422 -23.18 -66.87 24.23
CA THR A 422 -23.01 -68.33 24.46
C THR A 422 -23.27 -68.71 25.92
N ASN A 423 -22.82 -67.93 26.88
CA ASN A 423 -23.13 -68.14 28.30
C ASN A 423 -24.63 -68.04 28.61
N ILE A 424 -25.33 -67.06 28.02
CA ILE A 424 -26.79 -66.91 28.17
C ILE A 424 -27.52 -68.10 27.54
N GLN A 425 -27.12 -68.54 26.34
CA GLN A 425 -27.68 -69.74 25.70
C GLN A 425 -27.50 -70.99 26.56
N GLN A 426 -26.30 -71.19 27.13
CA GLN A 426 -26.04 -72.31 28.04
C GLN A 426 -26.90 -72.23 29.32
N LEU A 427 -27.11 -71.04 29.87
CA LEU A 427 -28.00 -70.84 31.02
C LEU A 427 -29.46 -71.20 30.68
N ASP A 428 -29.93 -70.78 29.51
CA ASP A 428 -31.29 -71.05 29.04
C ASP A 428 -31.52 -72.55 28.75
N GLU A 429 -30.54 -73.21 28.14
CA GLU A 429 -30.54 -74.68 27.99
C GLU A 429 -30.59 -75.42 29.33
N ARG A 430 -29.88 -74.92 30.35
CA ARG A 430 -29.93 -75.51 31.70
C ARG A 430 -31.29 -75.25 32.37
N MET A 431 -31.86 -74.06 32.18
CA MET A 431 -33.15 -73.71 32.75
C MET A 431 -34.29 -74.51 32.13
N THR A 432 -34.29 -74.68 30.81
CA THR A 432 -35.24 -75.54 30.09
C THR A 432 -35.12 -77.01 30.52
N LYS A 433 -33.90 -77.54 30.67
CA LYS A 433 -33.68 -78.89 31.24
C LYS A 433 -34.29 -79.03 32.65
N LEU A 434 -34.08 -78.04 33.53
CA LEU A 434 -34.66 -78.04 34.87
C LEU A 434 -36.19 -77.95 34.84
N LEU A 435 -36.77 -77.12 33.99
CA LEU A 435 -38.23 -77.00 33.84
C LEU A 435 -38.85 -78.32 33.34
N SER A 436 -38.23 -78.98 32.36
CA SER A 436 -38.71 -80.28 31.85
C SER A 436 -38.61 -81.40 32.89
N SER A 437 -37.58 -81.37 33.74
CA SER A 437 -37.40 -82.28 34.87
C SER A 437 -38.47 -82.07 35.97
N CYS A 438 -38.82 -80.81 36.26
CA CYS A 438 -39.82 -80.47 37.29
C CYS A 438 -41.27 -80.75 36.85
N GLY A 439 -41.54 -80.83 35.55
CA GLY A 439 -42.88 -81.15 35.01
C GLY A 439 -43.19 -82.65 34.90
N SER A 440 -42.25 -83.53 35.27
CA SER A 440 -42.38 -84.99 35.09
C SER A 440 -42.61 -85.77 36.41
N HIS A 441 -43.09 -85.10 37.46
CA HIS A 441 -43.40 -85.71 38.75
C HIS A 441 -44.87 -85.56 39.16
#